data_AF-A0A060PFX0-F1
#
_entry.id   AF-A0A060PFX0-F1
#
_cell.length_a   1.000
_cell.length_b   1.000
_cell.length_c   1.000
_cell.angle_alpha   90.00
_cell.angle_beta   90.00
_cell.angle_gamma   90.00
#
_symmetry.space_group_name_H-M   'P 1'
#
loop_
_entity.id
_entity.type
_entity.pdbx_description
1 polymer ?
#
loop_
_entity_poly.entity_id
_entity_poly.type
_entity_poly.pdbx_seq_one_letter_code
_entity_poly.pdbx_strand_id
1 'polypeptide(L)' 'SVSKNQGLRIVFSDGSRIIFRLSGTGSAGATVRLYIDSYEKDPAKIYGDAQVMLKPLVEIALKISGLHEKTGRTGPTVIT' A
#
# COMPACT_ATOMS: atom_id res chain seq x y z
N SER A 1 9.13 -6.91 -24.71
CA SER A 1 7.81 -6.23 -24.77
C SER A 1 7.66 -5.37 -23.53
N VAL A 2 7.16 -4.13 -23.62
CA VAL A 2 6.94 -3.23 -22.48
C VAL A 2 5.46 -3.20 -22.14
N SER A 3 5.10 -3.63 -20.93
CA SER A 3 3.72 -3.63 -20.45
C SER A 3 3.41 -2.35 -19.67
N LYS A 4 2.33 -1.66 -20.03
CA LYS A 4 1.86 -0.43 -19.36
C LYS A 4 0.98 -0.78 -18.14
N ASN A 5 0.66 0.22 -17.30
CA ASN A 5 -0.30 0.13 -16.18
C ASN A 5 0.03 -0.93 -15.10
N GLN A 6 1.31 -1.09 -14.76
CA GLN A 6 1.76 -2.13 -13.82
C GLN A 6 1.55 -1.80 -12.34
N GLY A 7 1.07 -0.59 -12.04
CA GLY A 7 0.74 -0.12 -10.70
C GLY A 7 0.89 1.39 -10.59
N LEU A 8 0.12 1.99 -9.68
CA LEU A 8 0.30 3.38 -9.29
C LEU A 8 1.35 3.44 -8.19
N ARG A 9 2.30 4.36 -8.30
CA ARG A 9 3.40 4.54 -7.34
C ARG A 9 3.42 5.96 -6.83
N ILE A 10 3.45 6.11 -5.52
CA ILE A 10 3.70 7.36 -4.83
C ILE A 10 5.05 7.21 -4.15
N VAL A 11 6.00 8.05 -4.52
CA VAL A 11 7.38 8.02 -4.01
C VAL A 11 7.58 9.28 -3.19
N PHE A 12 7.96 9.10 -1.94
CA PHE A 12 8.24 10.19 -1.01
C PHE A 12 9.72 10.57 -1.06
N SER A 13 10.03 11.81 -0.68
CA SER A 13 11.39 12.35 -0.71
C SER A 13 12.33 11.70 0.30
N ASP A 14 11.79 11.05 1.33
CA ASP A 14 12.54 10.31 2.35
C ASP A 14 12.96 8.90 1.89
N GLY A 15 12.48 8.44 0.73
CA GLY A 15 12.73 7.10 0.19
C GLY A 15 11.56 6.13 0.39
N SER A 16 10.54 6.50 1.16
CA SER A 16 9.33 5.70 1.38
C SER A 16 8.44 5.64 0.14
N ARG A 17 7.59 4.62 0.03
CA ARG A 17 6.73 4.37 -1.14
C ARG A 17 5.39 3.75 -0.77
N ILE A 18 4.36 4.15 -1.50
CA ILE A 18 3.04 3.49 -1.53
C ILE A 18 2.79 3.00 -2.95
N ILE A 19 2.32 1.76 -3.08
CA ILE A 19 2.06 1.14 -4.39
C ILE A 19 0.67 0.52 -4.39
N PHE A 20 -0.14 0.87 -5.40
CA PHE A 20 -1.43 0.24 -5.65
C PHE A 20 -1.35 -0.59 -6.92
N ARG A 21 -1.77 -1.85 -6.86
CA ARG A 21 -1.93 -2.71 -8.03
C ARG A 21 -3.33 -3.30 -8.07
N LEU A 22 -3.97 -3.21 -9.23
CA LEU A 22 -5.23 -3.90 -9.49
C LEU A 22 -4.91 -5.20 -10.24
N SER A 23 -5.46 -6.32 -9.78
CA SER A 23 -5.24 -7.63 -10.37
C SER A 23 -6.53 -8.44 -10.44
N GLY A 24 -6.56 -9.42 -11.34
CA GLY A 24 -7.61 -10.42 -11.40
C GLY A 24 -9.00 -9.86 -11.68
N THR A 25 -9.15 -8.94 -12.64
CA THR A 25 -10.41 -8.29 -13.05
C THR A 25 -11.36 -9.20 -13.86
N GLY A 26 -11.44 -10.48 -13.48
CA GLY A 26 -12.25 -11.49 -14.16
C GLY A 26 -13.66 -11.62 -13.57
N SER A 27 -14.33 -12.74 -13.86
CA SER A 27 -15.68 -13.04 -13.34
C SER A 27 -15.74 -13.16 -11.81
N ALA A 28 -14.63 -13.48 -11.15
CA ALA A 28 -14.54 -13.64 -9.70
C ALA A 28 -14.35 -12.31 -8.92
N GLY A 29 -14.39 -11.16 -9.62
CA GLY A 29 -14.19 -9.84 -9.02
C GLY A 29 -12.86 -9.22 -9.40
N ALA A 30 -12.29 -8.41 -8.50
CA ALA A 30 -10.96 -7.83 -8.67
C ALA A 30 -10.27 -7.70 -7.31
N THR A 31 -8.94 -7.77 -7.32
CA THR A 31 -8.10 -7.66 -6.12
C THR A 31 -7.25 -6.41 -6.21
N VAL A 32 -7.46 -5.49 -5.26
CA VAL A 32 -6.55 -4.37 -5.00
C VAL A 32 -5.46 -4.85 -4.05
N ARG A 33 -4.21 -4.70 -4.45
CA ARG A 33 -3.03 -4.94 -3.61
C ARG A 33 -2.41 -3.60 -3.24
N LEU A 34 -2.34 -3.32 -1.95
CA LEU A 34 -1.70 -2.15 -1.37
C LEU A 34 -0.36 -2.59 -0.78
N TYR A 35 0.73 -2.00 -1.25
CA TYR A 35 2.07 -2.19 -0.68
C TYR A 35 2.51 -0.91 -0.01
N ILE A 36 3.02 -1.05 1.21
CA ILE A 36 3.58 0.03 2.01
C ILE A 36 5.04 -0.29 2.25
N ASP A 37 5.90 0.67 1.96
CA ASP A 37 7.34 0.55 2.11
C ASP A 37 7.83 1.84 2.79
N SER A 38 8.15 1.75 4.08
CA SER A 38 8.64 2.87 4.87
C SER A 38 10.14 2.76 5.03
N TYR A 39 10.87 3.73 4.49
CA TYR A 39 12.30 3.80 4.72
C TYR A 39 12.58 4.33 6.13
N GLU A 40 13.49 3.67 6.86
CA GLU A 40 13.98 4.13 8.16
C GLU A 40 15.49 3.94 8.20
N LYS A 41 16.20 4.99 8.61
CA LYS A 41 17.67 5.01 8.69
C LYS A 41 18.19 4.95 10.13
N ASP A 42 17.34 5.27 11.10
CA ASP A 42 17.69 5.28 12.51
C ASP A 42 17.78 3.85 13.04
N PRO A 43 18.98 3.35 13.43
CA PRO A 43 19.15 2.00 13.93
C PRO A 43 18.33 1.69 15.18
N ALA A 44 17.92 2.70 15.95
CA ALA A 44 17.05 2.51 17.11
C ALA A 44 15.60 2.20 16.71
N LYS A 45 15.18 2.54 15.48
CA LYS A 45 13.80 2.42 14.99
C LYS A 45 13.60 1.26 14.03
N ILE A 46 14.64 0.82 13.32
CA ILE A 46 14.54 -0.28 12.32
C ILE A 46 14.10 -1.62 12.92
N TYR A 47 14.25 -1.82 14.23
CA TYR A 47 13.79 -3.01 14.94
C TYR A 47 12.40 -2.84 15.58
N GLY A 48 11.73 -1.71 15.33
CA GLY A 48 10.37 -1.46 15.78
C GLY A 48 9.37 -2.42 15.14
N ASP A 49 8.22 -2.57 15.79
CA ASP A 49 7.11 -3.35 15.24
C ASP A 49 6.66 -2.77 13.89
N ALA A 50 6.61 -3.61 12.86
CA ALA A 50 6.32 -3.18 11.50
C ALA A 50 4.90 -2.59 11.37
N GLN A 51 3.90 -3.11 12.09
CA GLN A 51 2.53 -2.59 12.02
C GLN A 51 2.46 -1.17 12.59
N VAL A 52 3.21 -0.89 13.66
CA VAL A 52 3.33 0.45 14.23
C VAL A 52 4.07 1.39 13.28
N MET A 53 5.22 0.97 12.77
CA MET A 53 6.09 1.79 11.93
C MET A 53 5.45 2.13 10.57
N LEU A 54 4.70 1.20 9.97
CA LEU A 54 4.05 1.40 8.68
C LEU A 54 2.72 2.16 8.79
N LYS A 55 2.14 2.27 9.99
CA LYS A 55 0.82 2.86 10.23
C LYS A 55 0.64 4.24 9.59
N PRO A 56 1.59 5.20 9.68
CA PRO A 56 1.41 6.52 9.09
C PRO A 56 1.21 6.47 7.56
N LEU A 57 1.98 5.62 6.86
CA LEU A 57 1.83 5.44 5.41
C LEU A 57 0.57 4.68 5.04
N VAL A 58 0.13 3.72 5.86
CA VAL A 58 -1.17 3.05 5.69
C VAL A 58 -2.31 4.08 5.76
N GLU A 59 -2.31 4.96 6.77
CA GLU A 59 -3.33 5.99 6.93
C GLU A 59 -3.34 6.98 5.75
N ILE A 60 -2.16 7.41 5.28
CA ILE A 60 -2.05 8.23 4.08
C ILE A 60 -2.62 7.49 2.87
N ALA A 61 -2.24 6.23 2.65
CA ALA A 61 -2.69 5.43 1.53
C ALA A 61 -4.22 5.27 1.51
N LEU A 62 -4.82 4.97 2.66
CA LEU A 62 -6.28 4.83 2.78
C LEU A 62 -7.00 6.15 2.53
N LYS A 63 -6.50 7.26 3.11
CA LYS A 63 -7.09 8.58 2.96
C LYS A 63 -7.08 9.09 1.51
N ILE A 64 -5.94 8.99 0.83
CA ILE A 64 -5.82 9.53 -0.54
C ILE A 64 -6.56 8.68 -1.57
N SER A 65 -6.67 7.36 -1.33
CA SER A 65 -7.34 6.45 -2.26
C SER A 65 -8.85 6.40 -2.06
N GLY A 66 -9.34 6.70 -0.84
CA GLY A 66 -10.73 6.47 -0.45
C GLY A 66 -11.10 4.98 -0.57
N LEU A 67 -10.16 4.09 -0.22
CA LEU A 67 -10.29 2.66 -0.50
C LEU A 67 -11.49 2.06 0.22
N HIS A 68 -11.73 2.45 1.46
CA HIS A 68 -12.84 1.94 2.26
C HIS A 68 -14.19 2.35 1.64
N GLU A 69 -14.34 3.61 1.26
CA GLU A 69 -15.56 4.16 0.67
C GLU A 69 -15.84 3.55 -0.71
N LYS A 70 -14.81 3.34 -1.51
CA LYS A 70 -14.93 2.79 -2.87
C LYS A 70 -15.19 1.28 -2.89
N THR A 71 -14.75 0.55 -1.88
CA THR A 71 -14.82 -0.93 -1.85
C THR A 71 -15.80 -1.49 -0.82
N GLY A 72 -16.28 -0.65 0.10
CA GLY A 72 -17.08 -1.07 1.27
C GLY A 72 -16.29 -1.89 2.29
N ARG A 73 -14.96 -1.99 2.17
CA ARG A 73 -14.10 -2.74 3.10
C ARG A 73 -13.68 -1.85 4.26
N THR A 74 -13.61 -2.44 5.46
CA THR A 74 -13.07 -1.80 6.67
C THR A 74 -11.62 -2.20 6.96
N GLY A 75 -11.09 -3.17 6.21
CA GLY A 75 -9.72 -3.68 6.35
C GLY A 75 -9.34 -4.65 5.22
N PRO A 76 -8.05 -5.05 5.16
CA PRO A 76 -7.57 -5.97 4.16
C PRO A 76 -8.08 -7.39 4.41
N THR A 77 -8.27 -8.17 3.34
CA THR A 77 -8.60 -9.60 3.45
C THR A 77 -7.39 -10.43 3.86
N VAL A 78 -6.18 -10.02 3.48
CA VAL A 78 -4.91 -10.69 3.80
C VAL A 78 -3.85 -9.61 4.07
N ILE A 79 -3.00 -9.85 5.08
CA ILE A 79 -1.80 -9.06 5.38
C ILE A 79 -0.60 -10.00 5.28
N THR A 80 0.54 -9.50 4.80
CA THR A 80 1.81 -10.21 4.69
C THR A 80 2.92 -9.28 5.12
#